data_AF-B8AK75-F1
#
_entry.id   AF-B8AK75-F1
#
_cell.length_a   1.000
_cell.length_b   1.000
_cell.length_c   1.000
_cell.angle_alpha   90.00
_cell.angle_beta   90.00
_cell.angle_gamma   90.00
#
_symmetry.space_group_name_H-M   'P 1'
#
loop_
_entity.id
_entity.type
_entity.pdbx_description
1 polymer ?
#
loop_
_entity_poly.entity_id
_entity_poly.type
_entity_poly.pdbx_seq_one_letter_code
_entity_poly.pdbx_strand_id
1 'polypeptide(L)'
;MSATMDIDGAAASAAAGGGRHSEKELFSAAESGDAAAFSSLSPADLAAALALRDEDGRSLLHVAAASGHAQVVRVLAAMGGDAAASVVNGKDEEGWAPIHTAASSGKAEIISILLDQGANVDLTTDAGRTALHYAASKGRLNIAETLIAHSANVNKKDKFGCTPLHRAASTGNAELCEFLIEEGADVDAVDKTGQTPLMHAVISEDKAVALLLVRHGADVAIEDKEGYTVLGRASDSFRPALIDAAKAMLEG
;
A
#
# COMPACT_ATOMS: atom_id res chain seq x y z
N MET A 1 -37.35 -39.98 53.32
CA MET A 1 -36.47 -40.54 52.29
C MET A 1 -36.01 -39.43 51.36
N SER A 2 -34.87 -38.82 51.68
CA SER A 2 -33.96 -38.25 50.70
C SER A 2 -32.61 -38.20 51.39
N ALA A 3 -31.63 -38.86 50.79
CA ALA A 3 -30.28 -39.03 51.28
C ALA A 3 -29.31 -38.39 50.28
N THR A 4 -28.07 -38.20 50.74
CA THR A 4 -26.82 -38.00 49.99
C THR A 4 -26.60 -36.63 49.33
N MET A 5 -25.42 -36.02 49.29
CA MET A 5 -24.10 -36.17 49.96
C MET A 5 -23.24 -35.04 49.35
N ASP A 6 -22.44 -34.34 50.16
CA ASP A 6 -21.33 -33.52 49.67
C ASP A 6 -20.24 -34.42 49.05
N ILE A 7 -19.71 -34.03 47.88
CA ILE A 7 -18.33 -34.35 47.47
C ILE A 7 -17.77 -33.19 46.62
N ASP A 8 -16.82 -32.47 47.22
CA ASP A 8 -15.77 -31.71 46.53
C ASP A 8 -14.91 -32.69 45.70
N GLY A 9 -14.67 -32.38 44.43
CA GLY A 9 -13.94 -33.25 43.51
C GLY A 9 -13.15 -32.47 42.48
N ALA A 10 -11.95 -32.07 42.86
CA ALA A 10 -10.92 -31.56 41.97
C ALA A 10 -10.61 -32.55 40.83
N ALA A 11 -10.57 -32.06 39.60
CA ALA A 11 -9.85 -32.70 38.50
C ALA A 11 -9.03 -31.63 37.77
N ALA A 12 -7.82 -31.43 38.30
CA ALA A 12 -6.72 -30.89 37.53
C ALA A 12 -6.42 -31.82 36.34
N SER A 13 -6.23 -31.26 35.15
CA SER A 13 -5.38 -31.86 34.12
C SER A 13 -4.50 -30.76 33.54
N ALA A 14 -3.40 -30.52 34.23
CA ALA A 14 -2.23 -29.88 33.68
C ALA A 14 -1.58 -30.81 32.64
N ALA A 15 -1.30 -30.29 31.44
CA ALA A 15 -0.19 -30.74 30.59
C ALA A 15 0.00 -29.79 29.40
N ALA A 16 0.83 -28.76 29.58
CA ALA A 16 1.92 -28.38 28.66
C ALA A 16 2.42 -26.98 29.04
N GLY A 17 3.52 -26.93 29.78
CA GLY A 17 4.30 -25.72 30.00
C GLY A 17 5.07 -25.33 28.73
N GLY A 18 4.39 -24.67 27.81
CA GLY A 18 5.00 -23.74 26.86
C GLY A 18 4.45 -22.37 27.20
N GLY A 19 5.31 -21.38 27.45
CA GLY A 19 4.86 -20.03 27.81
C GLY A 19 3.90 -19.52 26.74
N ARG A 20 2.61 -19.37 27.08
CA ARG A 20 1.66 -18.70 26.19
C ARG A 20 2.12 -17.25 26.09
N HIS A 21 2.66 -16.89 24.93
CA HIS A 21 2.95 -15.50 24.62
C HIS A 21 1.64 -14.71 24.74
N SER A 22 1.67 -13.63 25.51
CA SER A 22 0.58 -12.67 25.56
C SER A 22 0.43 -11.97 24.20
N GLU A 23 -0.76 -11.47 23.91
CA GLU A 23 -1.03 -10.67 22.71
C GLU A 23 0.00 -9.54 22.52
N LYS A 24 0.32 -8.82 23.61
CA LYS A 24 1.34 -7.76 23.60
C LYS A 24 2.74 -8.27 23.26
N GLU A 25 3.11 -9.45 23.72
CA GLU A 25 4.41 -10.06 23.39
C GLU A 25 4.47 -10.46 21.92
N LEU A 26 3.39 -10.98 21.34
CA LEU A 26 3.34 -11.33 19.92
C LEU A 26 3.41 -10.09 19.02
N PHE A 27 2.71 -9.01 19.36
CA PHE A 27 2.85 -7.74 18.64
C PHE A 27 4.25 -7.16 18.76
N SER A 28 4.85 -7.19 19.96
CA SER A 28 6.24 -6.77 20.17
C SER A 28 7.24 -7.65 19.41
N ALA A 29 7.02 -8.96 19.33
CA ALA A 29 7.83 -9.87 18.54
C ALA A 29 7.73 -9.56 17.04
N ALA A 30 6.52 -9.23 16.54
CA ALA A 30 6.33 -8.81 15.16
C ALA A 30 7.03 -7.48 14.85
N GLU A 31 6.98 -6.53 15.80
CA GLU A 31 7.61 -5.22 15.68
C GLU A 31 9.13 -5.28 15.74
N SER A 32 9.69 -6.15 16.59
CA SER A 32 11.14 -6.29 16.83
C SER A 32 11.83 -7.32 15.91
N GLY A 33 11.05 -8.12 15.18
CA GLY A 33 11.57 -9.10 14.24
C GLY A 33 11.92 -10.45 14.86
N ASP A 34 11.41 -10.76 16.06
CA ASP A 34 11.61 -12.06 16.71
C ASP A 34 10.78 -13.17 16.03
N ALA A 35 11.33 -13.71 14.95
CA ALA A 35 10.73 -14.82 14.23
C ALA A 35 10.69 -16.13 15.03
N ALA A 36 11.54 -16.27 16.06
CA ALA A 36 11.58 -17.47 16.89
C ALA A 36 10.33 -17.58 17.77
N ALA A 37 9.80 -16.44 18.24
CA ALA A 37 8.53 -16.38 18.97
C ALA A 37 7.34 -16.93 18.17
N PHE A 38 7.38 -16.88 16.83
CA PHE A 38 6.34 -17.45 15.97
C PHE A 38 6.64 -18.88 15.53
N SER A 39 7.92 -19.20 15.31
CA SER A 39 8.35 -20.53 14.84
C SER A 39 8.22 -21.61 15.93
N SER A 40 8.17 -21.21 17.20
CA SER A 40 7.98 -22.10 18.35
C SER A 40 6.51 -22.40 18.67
N LEU A 41 5.55 -21.71 18.03
CA LEU A 41 4.13 -21.85 18.32
C LEU A 41 3.58 -23.16 17.78
N SER A 42 2.63 -23.75 18.52
CA SER A 42 1.81 -24.84 17.98
C SER A 42 0.92 -24.32 16.84
N PRO A 43 0.47 -25.17 15.91
CA PRO A 43 -0.43 -24.74 14.83
C PRO A 43 -1.71 -24.05 15.33
N ALA A 44 -2.25 -24.47 16.48
CA ALA A 44 -3.44 -23.87 17.09
C ALA A 44 -3.15 -22.47 17.66
N ASP A 45 -2.03 -22.31 18.36
CA ASP A 45 -1.62 -21.01 18.91
C ASP A 45 -1.25 -20.03 17.79
N LEU A 46 -0.66 -20.52 16.71
CA LEU A 46 -0.34 -19.71 15.53
C LEU A 46 -1.62 -19.24 14.82
N ALA A 47 -2.61 -20.10 14.65
CA ALA A 47 -3.91 -19.71 14.10
C ALA A 47 -4.59 -18.64 14.97
N ALA A 48 -4.51 -18.78 16.31
CA ALA A 48 -4.99 -17.76 17.23
C ALA A 48 -4.19 -16.44 17.10
N ALA A 49 -2.86 -16.51 16.96
CA ALA A 49 -2.00 -15.35 16.74
C ALA A 49 -2.35 -14.60 15.44
N LEU A 50 -2.61 -15.31 14.35
CA LEU A 50 -3.02 -14.72 13.06
C LEU A 50 -4.39 -14.02 13.13
N ALA A 51 -5.23 -14.39 14.09
CA ALA A 51 -6.52 -13.75 14.34
C ALA A 51 -6.42 -12.49 15.22
N LEU A 52 -5.28 -12.23 15.88
CA LEU A 52 -5.10 -11.05 16.73
C LEU A 52 -5.16 -9.75 15.94
N ARG A 53 -5.72 -8.72 16.56
CA ARG A 53 -5.90 -7.38 16.01
C ARG A 53 -5.59 -6.37 17.12
N ASP A 54 -4.75 -5.39 16.82
CA ASP A 54 -4.49 -4.30 17.77
C ASP A 54 -5.66 -3.28 17.80
N GLU A 55 -5.47 -2.17 18.51
CA GLU A 55 -6.48 -1.11 18.68
C GLU A 55 -6.90 -0.45 17.36
N ASP A 56 -6.06 -0.50 16.32
CA ASP A 56 -6.34 0.04 14.98
C ASP A 56 -6.84 -1.06 14.01
N GLY A 57 -7.09 -2.27 14.51
CA GLY A 57 -7.46 -3.43 13.71
C GLY A 57 -6.31 -4.04 12.91
N ARG A 58 -5.06 -3.68 13.20
CA ARG A 58 -3.90 -4.21 12.47
C ARG A 58 -3.56 -5.61 12.95
N SER A 59 -3.30 -6.50 12.01
CA SER A 59 -2.77 -7.84 12.30
C SER A 59 -1.26 -7.80 12.56
N LEU A 60 -0.70 -8.89 13.11
CA LEU A 60 0.75 -9.07 13.25
C LEU A 60 1.51 -8.87 11.93
N LEU A 61 0.89 -9.24 10.80
CA LEU A 61 1.49 -9.09 9.49
C LEU A 61 1.59 -7.62 9.06
N HIS A 62 0.65 -6.76 9.46
CA HIS A 62 0.76 -5.31 9.24
C HIS A 62 1.96 -4.74 10.00
N VAL A 63 2.12 -5.10 11.27
CA VAL A 63 3.22 -4.62 12.12
C VAL A 63 4.56 -5.10 11.58
N ALA A 64 4.69 -6.39 11.27
CA ALA A 64 5.91 -6.94 10.69
C ALA A 64 6.23 -6.31 9.31
N ALA A 65 5.20 -6.04 8.50
CA ALA A 65 5.34 -5.39 7.21
C ALA A 65 5.77 -3.91 7.33
N ALA A 66 5.27 -3.18 8.32
CA ALA A 66 5.69 -1.82 8.62
C ALA A 66 7.16 -1.77 9.07
N SER A 67 7.56 -2.66 9.98
CA SER A 67 8.93 -2.73 10.49
C SER A 67 9.92 -3.24 9.43
N GLY A 68 9.49 -4.07 8.49
CA GLY A 68 10.34 -4.62 7.43
C GLY A 68 11.01 -5.94 7.80
N HIS A 69 10.46 -6.69 8.76
CA HIS A 69 11.06 -7.94 9.23
C HIS A 69 10.65 -9.12 8.35
N ALA A 70 11.39 -9.30 7.25
CA ALA A 70 11.13 -10.31 6.22
C ALA A 70 10.93 -11.72 6.79
N GLN A 71 11.74 -12.14 7.76
CA GLN A 71 11.62 -13.48 8.34
C GLN A 71 10.30 -13.67 9.10
N VAL A 72 9.85 -12.66 9.86
CA VAL A 72 8.54 -12.70 10.53
C VAL A 72 7.42 -12.75 9.49
N VAL A 73 7.50 -11.90 8.45
CA VAL A 73 6.51 -11.91 7.36
C VAL A 73 6.45 -13.27 6.67
N ARG A 74 7.59 -13.91 6.39
CA ARG A 74 7.63 -15.27 5.79
C ARG A 74 6.97 -16.29 6.70
N VAL A 75 7.27 -16.30 7.99
CA VAL A 75 6.66 -17.25 8.94
C VAL A 75 5.15 -17.03 9.04
N LEU A 76 4.71 -15.78 9.18
CA LEU A 76 3.29 -15.46 9.30
C LEU A 76 2.51 -15.71 8.00
N ALA A 77 3.11 -15.46 6.83
CA ALA A 77 2.46 -15.64 5.54
C ALA A 77 2.45 -17.11 5.06
N ALA A 78 3.56 -17.84 5.22
CA ALA A 78 3.69 -19.23 4.74
C ALA A 78 2.86 -20.23 5.55
N MET A 79 2.54 -19.92 6.81
CA MET A 79 1.86 -20.83 7.73
C MET A 79 0.33 -20.70 7.71
N GLY A 80 -0.22 -19.86 6.83
CA GLY A 80 -1.66 -19.71 6.64
C GLY A 80 -2.34 -20.90 5.96
N GLY A 81 -1.60 -21.86 5.39
CA GLY A 81 -2.16 -23.02 4.68
C GLY A 81 -3.18 -22.60 3.62
N ASP A 82 -4.36 -23.23 3.61
CA ASP A 82 -5.48 -22.86 2.73
C ASP A 82 -6.05 -21.44 2.99
N ALA A 83 -5.75 -20.85 4.15
CA ALA A 83 -6.17 -19.51 4.55
C ALA A 83 -5.10 -18.43 4.29
N ALA A 84 -3.95 -18.76 3.66
CA ALA A 84 -2.85 -17.82 3.40
C ALA A 84 -3.33 -16.54 2.71
N ALA A 85 -4.21 -16.66 1.70
CA ALA A 85 -4.80 -15.52 1.01
C ALA A 85 -5.61 -14.61 1.94
N SER A 86 -6.33 -15.16 2.93
CA SER A 86 -7.08 -14.35 3.91
C SER A 86 -6.16 -13.64 4.89
N VAL A 87 -4.98 -14.20 5.17
CA VAL A 87 -4.01 -13.61 6.09
C VAL A 87 -3.27 -12.45 5.42
N VAL A 88 -2.75 -12.66 4.21
CA VAL A 88 -1.96 -11.64 3.48
C VAL A 88 -2.81 -10.50 2.93
N ASN A 89 -4.12 -10.72 2.73
CA ASN A 89 -5.06 -9.70 2.27
C ASN A 89 -5.97 -9.16 3.38
N GLY A 90 -5.77 -9.60 4.64
CA GLY A 90 -6.56 -9.15 5.78
C GLY A 90 -6.43 -7.65 5.98
N LYS A 91 -7.55 -6.97 6.20
CA LYS A 91 -7.60 -5.51 6.33
C LYS A 91 -7.70 -5.03 7.76
N ASP A 92 -7.11 -3.88 8.05
CA ASP A 92 -7.33 -3.11 9.28
C ASP A 92 -8.59 -2.21 9.19
N GLU A 93 -8.84 -1.39 10.22
CA GLU A 93 -10.04 -0.55 10.30
C GLU A 93 -10.09 0.56 9.23
N GLU A 94 -8.94 0.95 8.66
CA GLU A 94 -8.86 1.90 7.54
C GLU A 94 -8.88 1.19 6.16
N GLY A 95 -9.07 -0.13 6.17
CA GLY A 95 -9.08 -0.97 4.99
C GLY A 95 -7.69 -1.23 4.41
N TRP A 96 -6.62 -0.88 5.11
CA TRP A 96 -5.26 -1.20 4.70
C TRP A 96 -4.99 -2.68 4.87
N ALA A 97 -4.16 -3.21 3.99
CA ALA A 97 -3.67 -4.57 4.06
C ALA A 97 -2.15 -4.52 4.19
N PRO A 98 -1.46 -5.60 4.60
CA PRO A 98 -0.01 -5.58 4.80
C PRO A 98 0.78 -5.07 3.60
N ILE A 99 0.33 -5.34 2.37
CA ILE A 99 0.98 -4.84 1.14
C ILE A 99 0.91 -3.31 1.01
N HIS A 100 -0.17 -2.68 1.46
CA HIS A 100 -0.30 -1.21 1.50
C HIS A 100 0.67 -0.61 2.52
N THR A 101 0.73 -1.22 3.71
CA THR A 101 1.63 -0.80 4.79
C THR A 101 3.09 -0.91 4.36
N ALA A 102 3.47 -2.02 3.72
CA ALA A 102 4.81 -2.23 3.17
C ALA A 102 5.16 -1.19 2.08
N ALA A 103 4.22 -0.91 1.17
CA ALA A 103 4.41 0.09 0.10
C ALA A 103 4.60 1.50 0.66
N SER A 104 3.76 1.92 1.60
CA SER A 104 3.88 3.22 2.28
C SER A 104 5.19 3.34 3.07
N SER A 105 5.63 2.25 3.70
CA SER A 105 6.83 2.18 4.56
C SER A 105 8.13 1.93 3.78
N GLY A 106 8.08 1.78 2.45
CA GLY A 106 9.27 1.62 1.62
C GLY A 106 9.89 0.21 1.68
N LYS A 107 9.13 -0.83 2.03
CA LYS A 107 9.65 -2.19 2.27
C LYS A 107 9.48 -3.10 1.04
N ALA A 108 10.35 -2.92 0.03
CA ALA A 108 10.27 -3.66 -1.23
C ALA A 108 10.39 -5.20 -1.05
N GLU A 109 11.29 -5.67 -0.19
CA GLU A 109 11.44 -7.13 0.08
C GLU A 109 10.14 -7.72 0.64
N ILE A 110 9.45 -7.00 1.53
CA ILE A 110 8.18 -7.44 2.12
C ILE A 110 7.10 -7.56 1.06
N ILE A 111 7.06 -6.62 0.11
CA ILE A 111 6.09 -6.68 -0.99
C ILE A 111 6.28 -7.93 -1.84
N SER A 112 7.53 -8.25 -2.20
CA SER A 112 7.84 -9.49 -2.93
C SER A 112 7.34 -10.71 -2.16
N ILE A 113 7.66 -10.80 -0.85
CA ILE A 113 7.22 -11.93 -0.02
C ILE A 113 5.70 -12.03 0.01
N LEU A 114 4.99 -10.92 0.21
CA LEU A 114 3.53 -10.93 0.28
C LEU A 114 2.91 -11.38 -1.06
N LEU A 115 3.43 -10.91 -2.19
CA LEU A 115 2.96 -11.28 -3.52
C LEU A 115 3.22 -12.76 -3.84
N ASP A 116 4.42 -13.26 -3.51
CA ASP A 116 4.76 -14.68 -3.63
C ASP A 116 3.82 -15.59 -2.80
N GLN A 117 3.24 -15.04 -1.73
CA GLN A 117 2.29 -15.71 -0.84
C GLN A 117 0.82 -15.45 -1.20
N GLY A 118 0.56 -14.89 -2.40
CA GLY A 118 -0.79 -14.73 -2.94
C GLY A 118 -1.51 -13.46 -2.47
N ALA A 119 -0.77 -12.42 -2.04
CA ALA A 119 -1.38 -11.11 -1.86
C ALA A 119 -1.93 -10.59 -3.19
N ASN A 120 -3.12 -10.01 -3.15
CA ASN A 120 -3.71 -9.36 -4.30
C ASN A 120 -3.01 -8.02 -4.54
N VAL A 121 -2.22 -7.95 -5.62
CA VAL A 121 -1.44 -6.77 -6.02
C VAL A 121 -2.29 -5.50 -6.18
N ASP A 122 -3.54 -5.67 -6.61
CA ASP A 122 -4.51 -4.61 -6.89
C ASP A 122 -5.56 -4.45 -5.78
N LEU A 123 -5.33 -5.04 -4.61
CA LEU A 123 -6.17 -4.81 -3.45
C LEU A 123 -6.21 -3.31 -3.14
N THR A 124 -7.37 -2.81 -2.74
CA THR A 124 -7.56 -1.38 -2.49
C THR A 124 -7.90 -1.10 -1.03
N THR A 125 -7.39 -0.01 -0.48
CA THR A 125 -7.84 0.55 0.80
C THR A 125 -9.25 1.12 0.72
N ASP A 126 -9.78 1.64 1.83
CA ASP A 126 -11.06 2.32 1.84
C ASP A 126 -11.05 3.63 1.05
N ALA A 127 -9.88 4.18 0.72
CA ALA A 127 -9.74 5.29 -0.23
C ALA A 127 -9.72 4.82 -1.70
N GLY A 128 -9.84 3.51 -1.97
CA GLY A 128 -9.70 2.93 -3.30
C GLY A 128 -8.25 2.87 -3.81
N ARG A 129 -7.26 3.14 -2.96
CA ARG A 129 -5.85 3.20 -3.35
C ARG A 129 -5.22 1.81 -3.28
N THR A 130 -4.47 1.44 -4.30
CA THR A 130 -3.63 0.23 -4.31
C THR A 130 -2.25 0.51 -3.73
N ALA A 131 -1.45 -0.54 -3.48
CA ALA A 131 -0.04 -0.41 -3.12
C ALA A 131 0.75 0.48 -4.11
N LEU A 132 0.44 0.41 -5.40
CA LEU A 132 1.10 1.21 -6.44
C LEU A 132 0.80 2.72 -6.30
N HIS A 133 -0.41 3.09 -5.85
CA HIS A 133 -0.72 4.49 -5.53
C HIS A 133 0.15 5.02 -4.39
N TYR A 134 0.37 4.21 -3.35
CA TYR A 134 1.20 4.61 -2.22
C TYR A 134 2.67 4.70 -2.62
N ALA A 135 3.18 3.74 -3.39
CA ALA A 135 4.52 3.80 -3.97
C ALA A 135 4.74 5.07 -4.80
N ALA A 136 3.77 5.40 -5.67
CA ALA A 136 3.76 6.62 -6.46
C ALA A 136 3.76 7.89 -5.59
N SER A 137 2.87 7.97 -4.59
CA SER A 137 2.79 9.11 -3.67
C SER A 137 4.01 9.31 -2.77
N LYS A 138 4.91 8.33 -2.70
CA LYS A 138 6.13 8.35 -1.90
C LYS A 138 7.40 8.31 -2.77
N GLY A 139 7.26 8.37 -4.10
CA GLY A 139 8.39 8.33 -5.03
C GLY A 139 9.22 7.04 -4.94
N ARG A 140 8.61 5.88 -4.66
CA ARG A 140 9.30 4.61 -4.44
C ARG A 140 9.38 3.78 -5.72
N LEU A 141 10.36 4.08 -6.58
CA LEU A 141 10.54 3.41 -7.88
C LEU A 141 10.70 1.89 -7.76
N ASN A 142 11.61 1.43 -6.90
CA ASN A 142 11.85 0.00 -6.66
C ASN A 142 10.59 -0.80 -6.27
N ILE A 143 9.66 -0.16 -5.55
CA ILE A 143 8.39 -0.78 -5.18
C ILE A 143 7.43 -0.80 -6.36
N ALA A 144 7.36 0.28 -7.14
CA ALA A 144 6.55 0.34 -8.35
C ALA A 144 6.99 -0.75 -9.34
N GLU A 145 8.30 -0.90 -9.57
CA GLU A 145 8.88 -1.97 -10.40
C GLU A 145 8.43 -3.36 -9.92
N THR A 146 8.56 -3.63 -8.62
CA THR A 146 8.16 -4.93 -8.04
C THR A 146 6.67 -5.20 -8.22
N LEU A 147 5.81 -4.20 -8.00
CA LEU A 147 4.36 -4.33 -8.14
C LEU A 147 3.95 -4.57 -9.60
N ILE A 148 4.51 -3.82 -10.55
CA ILE A 148 4.20 -3.96 -11.97
C ILE A 148 4.72 -5.29 -12.52
N ALA A 149 5.90 -5.75 -12.08
CA ALA A 149 6.39 -7.10 -12.40
C ALA A 149 5.43 -8.21 -11.94
N HIS A 150 4.63 -7.95 -10.90
CA HIS A 150 3.54 -8.83 -10.44
C HIS A 150 2.17 -8.44 -11.02
N SER A 151 2.15 -7.80 -12.19
CA SER A 151 0.94 -7.44 -12.94
C SER A 151 0.00 -6.44 -12.22
N ALA A 152 0.56 -5.51 -11.43
CA ALA A 152 -0.22 -4.39 -10.91
C ALA A 152 -0.84 -3.57 -12.06
N ASN A 153 -2.09 -3.14 -11.89
CA ASN A 153 -2.73 -2.28 -12.88
C ASN A 153 -2.23 -0.84 -12.73
N VAL A 154 -1.36 -0.43 -13.66
CA VAL A 154 -0.76 0.91 -13.73
C VAL A 154 -1.80 2.04 -13.87
N ASN A 155 -2.99 1.73 -14.38
CA ASN A 155 -4.08 2.68 -14.65
C ASN A 155 -5.25 2.58 -13.66
N LYS A 156 -5.10 1.82 -12.57
CA LYS A 156 -6.16 1.71 -11.55
C LYS A 156 -6.48 3.09 -10.99
N LYS A 157 -7.77 3.45 -10.92
CA LYS A 157 -8.23 4.72 -10.34
C LYS A 157 -8.64 4.52 -8.89
N ASP A 158 -8.21 5.43 -8.01
CA ASP A 158 -8.70 5.50 -6.64
C ASP A 158 -10.10 6.14 -6.54
N LYS A 159 -10.65 6.30 -5.32
CA LYS A 159 -11.97 6.92 -5.14
C LYS A 159 -12.03 8.39 -5.57
N PHE A 160 -10.91 9.05 -5.83
CA PHE A 160 -10.85 10.41 -6.38
C PHE A 160 -10.64 10.42 -7.89
N GLY A 161 -10.57 9.25 -8.53
CA GLY A 161 -10.29 9.12 -9.96
C GLY A 161 -8.81 9.25 -10.31
N CYS A 162 -7.94 9.48 -9.33
CA CYS A 162 -6.50 9.58 -9.57
C CYS A 162 -5.92 8.20 -9.90
N THR A 163 -5.04 8.14 -10.90
CA THR A 163 -4.18 6.99 -11.18
C THR A 163 -2.86 7.09 -10.39
N PRO A 164 -2.03 6.03 -10.33
CA PRO A 164 -0.65 6.14 -9.84
C PRO A 164 0.15 7.27 -10.49
N LEU A 165 0.00 7.51 -11.79
CA LEU A 165 0.72 8.59 -12.49
C LEU A 165 0.34 9.98 -11.97
N HIS A 166 -0.93 10.23 -11.62
CA HIS A 166 -1.31 11.48 -10.95
C HIS A 166 -0.56 11.69 -9.63
N ARG A 167 -0.45 10.61 -8.83
CA ARG A 167 0.23 10.66 -7.52
C ARG A 167 1.73 10.88 -7.69
N ALA A 168 2.36 10.18 -8.63
CA ALA A 168 3.78 10.37 -8.95
C ALA A 168 4.03 11.80 -9.45
N ALA A 169 3.17 12.32 -10.33
CA ALA A 169 3.31 13.65 -10.89
C ALA A 169 3.24 14.75 -9.83
N SER A 170 2.38 14.60 -8.81
CA SER A 170 2.34 15.54 -7.68
C SER A 170 3.57 15.50 -6.77
N THR A 171 4.36 14.43 -6.81
CA THR A 171 5.56 14.27 -5.96
C THR A 171 6.85 14.79 -6.57
N GLY A 172 6.85 15.04 -7.89
CA GLY A 172 8.03 15.51 -8.60
C GLY A 172 9.05 14.42 -8.98
N ASN A 173 8.74 13.15 -8.76
CA ASN A 173 9.65 12.06 -9.13
C ASN A 173 9.53 11.75 -10.63
N ALA A 174 10.37 12.40 -11.45
CA ALA A 174 10.41 12.23 -12.90
C ALA A 174 10.76 10.80 -13.32
N GLU A 175 11.72 10.15 -12.68
CA GLU A 175 12.11 8.76 -13.00
C GLU A 175 10.93 7.80 -12.81
N LEU A 176 10.18 7.94 -11.73
CA LEU A 176 8.99 7.13 -11.50
C LEU A 176 7.86 7.45 -12.48
N CYS A 177 7.69 8.72 -12.87
CA CYS A 177 6.71 9.07 -13.90
C CYS A 177 7.08 8.44 -15.24
N GLU A 178 8.36 8.50 -15.63
CA GLU A 178 8.87 7.94 -16.89
C GLU A 178 8.63 6.43 -16.92
N PHE A 179 9.03 5.73 -15.86
CA PHE A 179 8.79 4.31 -15.71
C PHE A 179 7.30 3.94 -15.82
N LEU A 180 6.40 4.66 -15.12
CA LEU A 180 4.96 4.37 -15.20
C LEU A 180 4.41 4.56 -16.62
N ILE A 181 4.90 5.56 -17.37
CA ILE A 181 4.50 5.82 -18.76
C ILE A 181 5.00 4.70 -19.68
N GLU A 182 6.25 4.27 -19.52
CA GLU A 182 6.83 3.14 -20.26
C GLU A 182 6.06 1.84 -20.03
N GLU A 183 5.54 1.64 -18.81
CA GLU A 183 4.68 0.51 -18.44
C GLU A 183 3.20 0.71 -18.84
N GLY A 184 2.88 1.73 -19.64
CA GLY A 184 1.57 1.93 -20.24
C GLY A 184 0.58 2.75 -19.41
N ALA A 185 1.06 3.62 -18.51
CA ALA A 185 0.21 4.61 -17.87
C ALA A 185 -0.42 5.55 -18.91
N ASP A 186 -1.72 5.79 -18.77
CA ASP A 186 -2.46 6.77 -19.55
C ASP A 186 -2.06 8.18 -19.09
N VAL A 187 -1.27 8.86 -19.91
CA VAL A 187 -0.71 10.20 -19.68
C VAL A 187 -1.81 11.26 -19.53
N ASP A 188 -2.95 11.06 -20.18
CA ASP A 188 -4.08 11.99 -20.23
C ASP A 188 -5.27 11.53 -19.38
N ALA A 189 -5.06 10.52 -18.53
CA ALA A 189 -6.08 10.08 -17.60
C ALA A 189 -6.59 11.27 -16.78
N VAL A 190 -7.92 11.41 -16.68
CA VAL A 190 -8.53 12.45 -15.85
C VAL A 190 -9.06 11.90 -14.53
N ASP A 191 -8.87 12.66 -13.46
CA ASP A 191 -9.45 12.38 -12.16
C ASP A 191 -10.92 12.88 -12.06
N LYS A 192 -11.49 12.89 -10.84
CA LYS A 192 -12.87 13.35 -10.63
C LYS A 192 -13.06 14.86 -10.76
N THR A 193 -12.01 15.68 -10.65
CA THR A 193 -12.08 17.13 -10.92
C THR A 193 -11.80 17.44 -12.39
N GLY A 194 -11.45 16.43 -13.20
CA GLY A 194 -11.10 16.59 -14.61
C GLY A 194 -9.63 16.93 -14.82
N GLN A 195 -8.81 16.82 -13.78
CA GLN A 195 -7.39 17.17 -13.85
C GLN A 195 -6.58 15.99 -14.37
N THR A 196 -5.59 16.29 -15.21
CA THR A 196 -4.62 15.31 -15.74
C THR A 196 -3.36 15.25 -14.88
N PRO A 197 -2.51 14.20 -15.00
CA PRO A 197 -1.19 14.17 -14.37
C PRO A 197 -0.35 15.42 -14.66
N LEU A 198 -0.46 15.98 -15.87
CA LEU A 198 0.24 17.21 -16.24
C LEU A 198 -0.22 18.39 -15.39
N MET A 199 -1.53 18.57 -15.19
CA MET A 199 -2.05 19.61 -14.30
C MET A 199 -1.57 19.43 -12.86
N HIS A 200 -1.49 18.19 -12.38
CA HIS A 200 -0.93 17.88 -11.06
C HIS A 200 0.54 18.27 -10.94
N ALA A 201 1.38 17.95 -11.94
CA ALA A 201 2.79 18.36 -11.97
C ALA A 201 2.94 19.89 -11.97
N VAL A 202 2.10 20.58 -12.75
CA VAL A 202 2.05 22.04 -12.85
C VAL A 202 1.65 22.70 -11.53
N ILE A 203 0.63 22.17 -10.85
CA ILE A 203 0.17 22.67 -9.54
C ILE A 203 1.26 22.47 -8.48
N SER A 204 1.96 21.32 -8.52
CA SER A 204 3.09 20.99 -7.65
C SER A 204 4.41 21.69 -8.01
N GLU A 205 4.43 22.53 -9.06
CA GLU A 205 5.61 23.28 -9.52
C GLU A 205 6.76 22.39 -10.04
N ASP A 206 6.48 21.15 -10.42
CA ASP A 206 7.52 20.25 -10.94
C ASP A 206 7.67 20.40 -12.45
N LYS A 207 8.61 21.29 -12.84
CA LYS A 207 8.95 21.53 -14.24
C LYS A 207 9.51 20.28 -14.92
N ALA A 208 10.26 19.43 -14.22
CA ALA A 208 10.89 18.26 -14.83
C ALA A 208 9.84 17.23 -15.23
N VAL A 209 8.88 16.95 -14.34
CA VAL A 209 7.74 16.07 -14.62
C VAL A 209 6.82 16.66 -15.68
N ALA A 210 6.52 17.97 -15.63
CA ALA A 210 5.71 18.60 -16.68
C ALA A 210 6.40 18.47 -18.07
N LEU A 211 7.69 18.83 -18.10
CA LEU A 211 8.74 18.40 -19.05
C LEU A 211 8.44 17.06 -19.73
N LEU A 212 8.57 16.04 -18.89
CA LEU A 212 8.47 14.64 -19.25
C LEU A 212 7.09 14.32 -19.83
N LEU A 213 6.01 14.68 -19.15
CA LEU A 213 4.64 14.35 -19.56
C LEU A 213 4.32 14.88 -20.96
N VAL A 214 4.71 16.13 -21.27
CA VAL A 214 4.53 16.69 -22.62
C VAL A 214 5.37 15.98 -23.66
N ARG A 215 6.62 15.60 -23.34
CA ARG A 215 7.46 14.79 -24.25
C ARG A 215 6.83 13.43 -24.56
N HIS A 216 6.07 12.88 -23.63
CA HIS A 216 5.30 11.65 -23.81
C HIS A 216 3.88 11.88 -24.36
N GLY A 217 3.60 13.08 -24.86
CA GLY A 217 2.37 13.38 -25.62
C GLY A 217 1.19 13.83 -24.78
N ALA A 218 1.39 14.31 -23.55
CA ALA A 218 0.30 14.87 -22.74
C ALA A 218 -0.43 16.01 -23.47
N ASP A 219 -1.76 15.92 -23.52
CA ASP A 219 -2.60 16.96 -24.12
C ASP A 219 -2.76 18.15 -23.17
N VAL A 220 -2.12 19.26 -23.55
CA VAL A 220 -2.15 20.54 -22.84
C VAL A 220 -3.49 21.29 -22.98
N ALA A 221 -4.36 20.87 -23.90
CA ALA A 221 -5.65 21.49 -24.18
C ALA A 221 -6.81 20.87 -23.39
N ILE A 222 -6.59 19.77 -22.67
CA ILE A 222 -7.61 19.20 -21.79
C ILE A 222 -8.02 20.25 -20.76
N GLU A 223 -9.33 20.47 -20.65
CA GLU A 223 -9.95 21.31 -19.64
C GLU A 223 -10.45 20.46 -18.48
N ASP A 224 -10.20 20.92 -17.27
CA ASP A 224 -10.83 20.35 -16.09
C ASP A 224 -12.31 20.79 -15.97
N LYS A 225 -12.99 20.35 -14.91
CA LYS A 225 -14.41 20.66 -14.70
C LYS A 225 -14.71 22.13 -14.39
N GLU A 226 -13.68 22.92 -14.08
CA GLU A 226 -13.80 24.37 -13.88
C GLU A 226 -13.50 25.13 -15.18
N GLY A 227 -13.15 24.44 -16.27
CA GLY A 227 -12.83 25.01 -17.58
C GLY A 227 -11.39 25.49 -17.69
N TYR A 228 -10.50 25.11 -16.76
CA TYR A 228 -9.09 25.48 -16.84
C TYR A 228 -8.28 24.43 -17.58
N THR A 229 -7.50 24.88 -18.57
CA THR A 229 -6.40 24.09 -19.15
C THR A 229 -5.18 24.11 -18.23
N VAL A 230 -4.11 23.41 -18.63
CA VAL A 230 -2.82 23.48 -17.91
C VAL A 230 -2.31 24.92 -17.75
N LEU A 231 -2.50 25.77 -18.77
CA LEU A 231 -2.13 27.19 -18.72
C LEU A 231 -3.01 27.99 -17.73
N GLY A 232 -4.30 27.66 -17.65
CA GLY A 232 -5.22 28.22 -16.67
C GLY A 232 -4.75 27.95 -15.24
N ARG A 233 -4.44 26.69 -14.93
CA ARG A 233 -3.92 26.29 -13.60
C ARG A 233 -2.55 26.87 -13.26
N ALA A 234 -1.68 27.03 -14.27
CA ALA A 234 -0.39 27.71 -14.10
C ALA A 234 -0.55 29.21 -13.81
N SER A 235 -1.59 29.84 -14.37
CA SER A 235 -1.87 31.28 -14.25
C SER A 235 -2.56 31.64 -12.94
N ASP A 236 -3.53 30.85 -12.49
CA ASP A 236 -4.19 31.04 -11.19
C ASP A 236 -3.22 30.91 -10.01
N SER A 237 -2.15 30.14 -10.19
CA SER A 237 -1.07 30.00 -9.22
C SER A 237 -0.06 31.16 -9.25
N PHE A 238 -0.17 32.11 -10.19
CA PHE A 238 0.73 33.26 -10.43
C PHE A 238 2.21 32.85 -10.58
N ARG A 239 2.53 31.91 -11.48
CA ARG A 239 3.90 31.37 -11.66
C ARG A 239 4.48 31.60 -13.08
N PRO A 240 5.19 32.72 -13.32
CA PRO A 240 5.69 33.12 -14.65
C PRO A 240 6.57 32.08 -15.34
N ALA A 241 7.48 31.42 -14.62
CA ALA A 241 8.41 30.45 -15.19
C ALA A 241 7.74 29.21 -15.78
N LEU A 242 6.55 28.86 -15.26
CA LEU A 242 5.79 27.70 -15.72
C LEU A 242 4.86 28.06 -16.87
N ILE A 243 4.33 29.29 -16.90
CA ILE A 243 3.63 29.85 -18.06
C ILE A 243 4.58 29.90 -19.26
N ASP A 244 5.82 30.36 -19.05
CA ASP A 244 6.82 30.40 -20.12
C ASP A 244 7.21 28.99 -20.58
N ALA A 245 7.32 28.03 -19.65
CA ALA A 245 7.57 26.62 -20.00
C ALA A 245 6.39 26.01 -20.78
N ALA A 246 5.16 26.21 -20.33
CA ALA A 246 3.96 25.70 -20.97
C ALA A 246 3.68 26.37 -22.34
N LYS A 247 4.01 27.65 -22.50
CA LYS A 247 4.00 28.33 -23.81
C LYS A 247 5.09 27.79 -24.73
N ALA A 248 6.31 27.62 -24.23
CA ALA A 248 7.40 27.03 -25.00
C ALA A 248 7.09 25.58 -25.44
N MET A 249 6.29 24.84 -24.67
CA MET A 249 5.79 23.52 -25.03
C MET A 249 4.72 23.52 -26.14
N LEU A 250 3.98 24.62 -26.30
CA LEU A 250 2.95 24.80 -27.33
C LEU A 250 3.49 25.37 -28.65
N GLU A 251 4.64 26.03 -28.59
CA GLU A 251 5.24 26.76 -29.73
C GLU A 251 6.34 25.97 -30.47
N GLY A 252 6.66 24.74 -30.04
CA GLY A 252 7.67 23.86 -30.66
C GLY A 252 7.08 22.64 -31.34
#